data_AF-A0A368EJM7-F1
#
_entry.id   AF-A0A368EJM7-F1
#
_cell.length_a   1.000
_cell.length_b   1.000
_cell.length_c   1.000
_cell.angle_alpha   90.00
_cell.angle_beta   90.00
_cell.angle_gamma   90.00
#
_symmetry.space_group_name_H-M   'P 1'
#
loop_
_entity.id
_entity.type
_entity.pdbx_description
1 polymer ?
#
loop_
_entity_poly.entity_id
_entity_poly.type
_entity_poly.pdbx_seq_one_letter_code
_entity_poly.pdbx_strand_id
1 'polypeptide(L)'
;MTVYPEEEVRAAAERLIEHHSKASEVTDWTFYVDETYTEDAVYLCEYAGVRPVTAVGRKQIKETHYGEDMGGFEDWTFPYDGYAVNGNRIITHWWNRGPG
;
A
#
# COMPACT_ATOMS: atom_id res chain seq x y z
N MET A 1 17.38 11.41 10.96
CA MET A 1 16.71 10.40 10.11
C MET A 1 17.78 9.82 9.20
N THR A 2 18.01 8.52 9.25
CA THR A 2 18.98 7.84 8.36
C THR A 2 18.51 7.97 6.92
N VAL A 3 19.39 8.28 5.98
CA VAL A 3 19.08 8.27 4.54
C VAL A 3 19.59 6.96 3.95
N TYR A 4 18.75 6.26 3.21
CA TYR A 4 19.10 5.00 2.56
C TYR A 4 19.63 5.23 1.14
N PRO A 5 20.45 4.32 0.58
CA PRO A 5 20.81 4.35 -0.83
C PRO A 5 19.56 4.34 -1.72
N GLU A 6 19.56 5.14 -2.79
CA GLU A 6 18.41 5.24 -3.67
C GLU A 6 18.00 3.87 -4.25
N GLU A 7 18.97 3.03 -4.58
CA GLU A 7 18.74 1.66 -5.07
C GLU A 7 17.94 0.82 -4.05
N GLU A 8 18.23 0.94 -2.76
CA GLU A 8 17.50 0.24 -1.70
C GLU A 8 16.04 0.72 -1.61
N VAL A 9 15.82 2.03 -1.73
CA VAL A 9 14.48 2.64 -1.71
C VAL A 9 13.68 2.27 -2.96
N ARG A 10 14.32 2.22 -4.13
CA ARG A 10 13.70 1.75 -5.39
C ARG A 10 13.30 0.29 -5.29
N ALA A 11 14.19 -0.57 -4.77
CA ALA A 11 13.88 -1.97 -4.55
C ALA A 11 12.70 -2.16 -3.57
N ALA A 12 12.57 -1.28 -2.56
CA ALA A 12 11.40 -1.29 -1.68
C ALA A 12 10.10 -0.88 -2.39
N ALA A 13 10.16 0.10 -3.29
CA ALA A 13 9.01 0.50 -4.10
C ALA A 13 8.55 -0.64 -5.03
N GLU A 14 9.50 -1.31 -5.69
CA GLU A 14 9.23 -2.43 -6.60
C GLU A 14 8.61 -3.62 -5.86
N ARG A 15 9.16 -3.99 -4.69
CA ARG A 15 8.56 -5.02 -3.83
C ARG A 15 7.13 -4.69 -3.42
N LEU A 16 6.85 -3.43 -3.06
CA LEU A 16 5.49 -2.99 -2.70
C LEU A 16 4.52 -3.13 -3.89
N ILE A 17 4.96 -2.77 -5.09
CA ILE A 17 4.16 -2.90 -6.32
C ILE A 17 3.86 -4.37 -6.60
N GLU A 18 4.86 -5.25 -6.49
CA GLU A 18 4.69 -6.70 -6.66
C GLU A 18 3.70 -7.28 -5.64
N HIS A 19 3.79 -6.87 -4.38
CA HIS A 19 2.84 -7.26 -3.33
C HIS A 19 1.41 -6.80 -3.64
N HIS A 20 1.22 -5.56 -4.06
CA HIS A 20 -0.11 -5.06 -4.46
C HIS A 20 -0.66 -5.80 -5.68
N SER A 21 0.18 -6.12 -6.67
CA SER A 21 -0.22 -6.91 -7.85
C SER A 21 -0.73 -8.28 -7.41
N LYS A 22 0.04 -8.97 -6.57
CA LYS A 22 -0.35 -10.30 -6.07
C LYS A 22 -1.58 -10.25 -5.18
N ALA A 23 -1.70 -9.25 -4.30
CA ALA A 23 -2.88 -9.04 -3.48
C ALA A 23 -4.15 -8.81 -4.30
N SER A 24 -4.04 -8.10 -5.43
CA SER A 24 -5.15 -7.91 -6.37
C SER A 24 -5.61 -9.22 -7.02
N GLU A 25 -4.70 -10.18 -7.22
CA GLU A 25 -5.05 -11.49 -7.81
C GLU A 25 -5.72 -12.44 -6.80
N VAL A 26 -5.25 -12.46 -5.56
CA VAL A 26 -5.70 -13.41 -4.53
C VAL A 26 -6.73 -12.83 -3.55
N THR A 27 -7.06 -11.54 -3.71
CA THR A 27 -7.97 -10.74 -2.88
C THR A 27 -7.66 -10.73 -1.38
N ASP A 28 -6.44 -11.13 -1.00
CA ASP A 28 -5.88 -10.97 0.35
C ASP A 28 -4.77 -9.92 0.32
N TRP A 29 -4.98 -8.82 1.05
CA TRP A 29 -4.06 -7.69 1.13
C TRP A 29 -3.22 -7.69 2.41
N THR A 30 -3.42 -8.68 3.30
CA THR A 30 -2.80 -8.69 4.63
C THR A 30 -1.48 -9.45 4.69
N PHE A 31 -1.23 -10.35 3.73
CA PHE A 31 -0.11 -11.31 3.77
C PHE A 31 1.28 -10.64 3.81
N TYR A 32 1.45 -9.48 3.17
CA TYR A 32 2.76 -8.81 3.06
C TYR A 32 2.98 -7.73 4.13
N VAL A 33 2.00 -7.47 5.00
CA VAL A 33 2.07 -6.36 5.95
C VAL A 33 3.23 -6.50 6.92
N ASP A 34 3.49 -7.72 7.42
CA ASP A 34 4.57 -7.96 8.40
C ASP A 34 5.97 -7.83 7.79
N GLU A 35 6.09 -8.13 6.49
CA GLU A 35 7.33 -8.00 5.73
C GLU A 35 7.61 -6.55 5.33
N THR A 36 6.56 -5.80 4.96
CA THR A 36 6.69 -4.49 4.32
C THR A 36 6.70 -3.33 5.31
N TYR A 37 5.89 -3.40 6.37
CA TYR A 37 5.70 -2.29 7.31
C TYR A 37 6.51 -2.48 8.59
N THR A 38 6.99 -1.39 9.19
CA THR A 38 7.54 -1.42 10.55
C THR A 38 6.43 -1.66 11.58
N GLU A 39 6.80 -2.11 12.78
CA GLU A 39 5.82 -2.39 13.85
C GLU A 39 4.98 -1.17 14.24
N ASP A 40 5.59 0.02 14.12
CA ASP A 40 5.03 1.34 14.45
C ASP A 40 4.54 2.14 13.22
N ALA A 41 4.44 1.50 12.05
CA ALA A 41 4.04 2.17 10.82
C ALA A 41 2.67 2.87 10.95
N VAL A 42 2.56 4.07 10.40
CA VAL A 42 1.30 4.82 10.34
C VAL A 42 0.79 4.82 8.91
N TYR A 43 -0.40 4.28 8.71
CA TYR A 43 -1.12 4.33 7.45
C TYR A 43 -2.22 5.38 7.54
N LEU A 44 -2.28 6.27 6.55
CA LEU A 44 -3.30 7.32 6.43
C LEU A 44 -3.89 7.28 5.03
N CYS A 45 -5.20 7.08 4.93
CA CYS A 45 -5.95 7.24 3.69
C CYS A 45 -7.08 8.26 3.90
N GLU A 46 -7.15 9.23 2.99
CA GLU A 46 -8.21 10.24 2.98
C GLU A 46 -9.26 9.87 1.94
N TYR A 47 -10.27 9.10 2.33
CA TYR A 47 -11.37 8.78 1.43
C TYR A 47 -12.23 10.02 1.19
N ALA A 48 -12.28 10.44 -0.08
CA ALA A 48 -13.09 11.56 -0.58
C ALA A 48 -12.90 12.88 0.19
N GLY A 49 -11.74 13.09 0.83
CA GLY A 49 -11.43 14.30 1.61
C GLY A 49 -12.30 14.54 2.85
N VAL A 50 -13.14 13.57 3.24
CA VAL A 50 -14.06 13.67 4.38
C VAL A 50 -13.87 12.54 5.40
N ARG A 51 -13.28 11.44 4.92
CA ARG A 51 -12.91 10.16 5.55
C ARG A 51 -11.44 9.98 5.94
N PRO A 52 -10.84 10.56 7.00
CA PRO A 52 -9.51 10.14 7.40
C PRO A 52 -9.59 8.76 8.07
N VAL A 53 -9.03 7.74 7.41
CA VAL A 53 -8.75 6.44 8.02
C VAL A 53 -7.27 6.42 8.41
N THR A 54 -7.02 6.38 9.72
CA THR A 54 -5.68 6.28 10.29
C THR A 54 -5.54 4.94 10.99
N ALA A 55 -4.54 4.17 10.60
CA ALA A 55 -4.16 2.92 11.25
C ALA A 55 -2.72 3.00 11.76
N VAL A 56 -2.52 2.64 13.04
CA VAL A 56 -1.21 2.68 13.71
C VAL A 56 -0.76 1.27 14.03
N GLY A 57 0.37 0.90 13.45
CA GLY A 57 1.02 -0.39 13.56
C GLY A 57 0.39 -1.47 12.69
N ARG A 58 1.16 -2.55 12.49
CA ARG A 58 0.80 -3.67 11.58
C ARG A 58 -0.58 -4.26 11.88
N LYS A 59 -0.94 -4.39 13.16
CA LYS A 59 -2.23 -4.95 13.57
C LYS A 59 -3.39 -4.12 13.03
N GLN A 60 -3.39 -2.81 13.27
CA GLN A 60 -4.46 -1.95 12.79
C GLN A 60 -4.47 -1.86 11.26
N ILE A 61 -3.30 -1.84 10.62
CA ILE A 61 -3.18 -1.82 9.15
C ILE A 61 -3.86 -3.07 8.54
N LYS A 62 -3.67 -4.26 9.13
CA LYS A 62 -4.34 -5.49 8.70
C LYS A 62 -5.83 -5.49 8.99
N GLU A 63 -6.24 -5.07 10.18
CA GLU A 63 -7.64 -5.12 10.59
C GLU A 63 -8.50 -4.10 9.84
N THR A 64 -8.00 -2.90 9.60
CA THR A 64 -8.76 -1.79 9.01
C THR A 64 -8.48 -1.63 7.52
N HIS A 65 -7.34 -1.04 7.16
CA HIS A 65 -7.06 -0.66 5.78
C HIS A 65 -7.11 -1.85 4.81
N TYR A 66 -6.33 -2.90 5.08
CA TYR A 66 -6.28 -4.05 4.17
C TYR A 66 -7.35 -5.10 4.44
N GLY A 67 -7.96 -5.10 5.63
CA GLY A 67 -8.97 -6.09 6.02
C GLY A 67 -10.40 -5.62 5.74
N GLU A 68 -10.78 -4.47 6.31
CA GLU A 68 -12.12 -3.88 6.17
C GLU A 68 -12.25 -3.05 4.89
N ASP A 69 -11.34 -2.10 4.63
CA ASP A 69 -11.52 -1.16 3.51
C ASP A 69 -11.37 -1.83 2.15
N MET A 70 -10.47 -2.82 2.04
CA MET A 70 -10.27 -3.56 0.77
C MET A 70 -11.38 -4.58 0.49
N GLY A 71 -12.25 -4.88 1.47
CA GLY A 71 -13.44 -5.71 1.25
C GLY A 71 -14.48 -4.95 0.42
N GLY A 72 -14.88 -5.51 -0.72
CA GLY A 72 -15.74 -4.84 -1.71
C GLY A 72 -15.02 -4.40 -2.99
N PHE A 73 -13.71 -4.60 -3.07
CA PHE A 73 -12.89 -4.32 -4.25
C PHE A 73 -12.44 -5.59 -4.99
N GLU A 74 -13.12 -6.72 -4.79
CA GLU A 74 -12.72 -8.03 -5.33
C GLU A 74 -12.71 -8.06 -6.87
N ASP A 75 -13.62 -7.34 -7.51
CA ASP A 75 -13.71 -7.23 -8.97
C ASP A 75 -12.99 -5.99 -9.54
N TRP A 76 -12.18 -5.31 -8.73
CA TRP A 76 -11.43 -4.13 -9.15
C TRP A 76 -10.03 -4.50 -9.61
N THR A 77 -9.45 -3.64 -10.45
CA THR A 77 -8.04 -3.73 -10.83
C THR A 77 -7.29 -2.45 -10.49
N PHE A 78 -6.03 -2.60 -10.08
CA PHE A 78 -5.18 -1.52 -9.59
C PHE A 78 -3.88 -1.37 -10.40
N PRO A 79 -3.94 -1.10 -11.72
CA PRO A 79 -2.73 -1.07 -12.54
C PRO A 79 -1.86 0.14 -12.17
N TYR A 80 -0.60 -0.14 -11.90
CA TYR A 80 0.42 0.87 -11.64
C TYR A 80 0.86 1.55 -12.93
N ASP A 81 0.99 2.88 -12.86
CA ASP A 81 1.53 3.72 -13.92
C ASP A 81 3.04 3.94 -13.72
N GLY A 82 3.46 4.11 -12.46
CA GLY A 82 4.87 4.24 -12.10
C GLY A 82 5.11 4.64 -10.65
N TYR A 83 6.36 4.93 -10.33
CA TYR A 83 6.77 5.44 -9.03
C TYR A 83 7.93 6.43 -9.16
N ALA A 84 8.09 7.29 -8.15
CA ALA A 84 9.21 8.20 -7.99
C ALA A 84 9.81 8.06 -6.59
N VAL A 85 11.11 8.32 -6.49
CA VAL A 85 11.86 8.29 -5.23
C VAL A 85 12.46 9.66 -4.96
N ASN A 86 12.41 10.11 -3.71
CA ASN A 86 13.06 11.32 -3.22
C ASN A 86 13.63 11.09 -1.82
N GLY A 87 14.93 10.77 -1.74
CA GLY A 87 15.54 10.28 -0.50
C GLY A 87 14.85 8.99 -0.06
N ASN A 88 14.31 8.98 1.17
CA ASN A 88 13.57 7.82 1.69
C ASN A 88 12.08 7.80 1.31
N ARG A 89 11.61 8.75 0.51
CA ARG A 89 10.19 8.85 0.14
C ARG A 89 9.95 8.11 -1.16
N ILE A 90 8.93 7.25 -1.15
CA ILE A 90 8.40 6.58 -2.34
C ILE A 90 7.05 7.22 -2.63
N ILE A 91 6.83 7.61 -3.88
CA ILE A 91 5.55 8.12 -4.39
C ILE A 91 5.13 7.19 -5.52
N THR A 92 4.02 6.48 -5.34
CA THR A 92 3.47 5.58 -6.34
C THR A 92 2.26 6.22 -7.04
N HIS A 93 2.06 5.86 -8.31
CA HIS A 93 0.90 6.26 -9.10
C HIS A 93 0.25 5.02 -9.70
N TRP A 94 -1.05 4.86 -9.45
CA TRP A 94 -1.86 3.75 -9.95
C TRP A 94 -3.29 4.21 -10.24
N TRP A 95 -4.02 3.40 -11.00
CA TRP A 95 -5.42 3.61 -11.30
C TRP A 95 -6.31 2.75 -10.41
N ASN A 96 -7.48 3.25 -10.02
CA ASN A 96 -8.54 2.43 -9.42
C ASN A 96 -9.60 2.18 -10.50
N ARG A 97 -9.66 0.94 -11.01
CA ARG A 97 -10.60 0.56 -12.07
C ARG A 97 -11.67 -0.35 -11.48
N GLY A 98 -12.89 0.17 -11.41
CA GLY A 98 -14.05 -0.61 -11.00
C GLY A 98 -14.46 -1.65 -12.04
N PRO A 99 -15.38 -2.56 -11.66
CA PRO A 99 -15.88 -3.59 -12.55
C PRO A 99 -16.57 -2.98 -13.78
N GLY A 100 -16.19 -3.47 -14.97
CA GLY A 100 -16.67 -3.03 -16.28
C GLY A 100 -16.38 -4.05 -17.36
#